data_AF-A0A7V0XZQ1-F1
#
_entry.id   AF-A0A7V0XZQ1-F1
#
_cell.length_a   1.000
_cell.length_b   1.000
_cell.length_c   1.000
_cell.angle_alpha   90.00
_cell.angle_beta   90.00
_cell.angle_gamma   90.00
#
_symmetry.space_group_name_H-M   'P 1'
#
loop_
_entity.id
_entity.type
_entity.pdbx_description
1 polymer ?
#
loop_
_entity_poly.entity_id
_entity_poly.type
_entity_poly.pdbx_seq_one_letter_code
_entity_poly.pdbx_strand_id
1 'polypeptide(L)'
;MMLVKGYDSRVRFKYFQVDPHWQNVSIEKIRELEEMRKRNRKWDRSALDISNPLGTFTFFFIGAFVLIAAFLFGAMSDDFTVSLILVVDTSILLLPLWFSGMKFILKQPNLAVRVNLILKLFEEFQHLKQEGEEFKPALMLSKGKEDKTVPVDARFSIGFPDPPEGFYGLQAQINLNVVQGTSYPYFYCVLAAKPGFGLSQFKAEIKLKPKVICEFQEDSKAEVLVIRQYTTRKSGYHTKDRQCAEILRVAVEGGRLICSKPAS
;
A
#
# COMPACT_ATOMS: atom_id res chain seq x y z
N MET A 1 25.65 -10.19 -4.52
CA MET A 1 25.03 -9.61 -5.73
C MET A 1 23.54 -9.94 -5.72
N MET A 2 22.68 -9.02 -5.30
CA MET A 2 21.23 -9.22 -5.40
C MET A 2 20.82 -8.95 -6.85
N LEU A 3 20.38 -9.98 -7.57
CA LEU A 3 19.69 -9.81 -8.84
C LEU A 3 18.52 -8.84 -8.62
N VAL A 4 18.59 -7.69 -9.25
CA VAL A 4 17.43 -6.83 -9.46
C VAL A 4 16.44 -7.68 -10.25
N LYS A 5 15.38 -8.16 -9.60
CA LYS A 5 14.35 -8.94 -10.27
C LYS A 5 13.73 -8.03 -11.33
N GLY A 6 14.05 -8.32 -12.60
CA GLY A 6 13.58 -7.58 -13.76
C GLY A 6 12.06 -7.43 -13.72
N TYR A 7 11.61 -6.19 -13.81
CA TYR A 7 10.22 -5.80 -13.79
C TYR A 7 9.53 -6.25 -15.08
N ASP A 8 8.39 -6.93 -14.94
CA ASP A 8 7.48 -7.20 -16.05
C ASP A 8 6.43 -6.08 -16.08
N SER A 9 6.59 -5.14 -17.03
CA SER A 9 5.72 -3.98 -17.22
C SER A 9 4.45 -4.29 -18.01
N ARG A 10 4.20 -5.56 -18.35
CA ARG A 10 3.03 -5.94 -19.14
C ARG A 10 1.76 -5.74 -18.31
N VAL A 11 0.76 -5.10 -18.92
CA VAL A 11 -0.57 -4.98 -18.32
C VAL A 11 -1.15 -6.38 -18.18
N ARG A 12 -1.54 -6.74 -16.97
CA ARG A 12 -2.17 -8.03 -16.70
C ARG A 12 -3.67 -7.89 -16.95
N PHE A 13 -4.10 -8.34 -18.12
CA PHE A 13 -5.50 -8.31 -18.55
C PHE A 13 -6.46 -9.09 -17.63
N LYS A 14 -5.94 -9.99 -16.79
CA LYS A 14 -6.71 -10.73 -15.77
C LYS A 14 -7.46 -9.80 -14.78
N TYR A 15 -6.99 -8.57 -14.58
CA TYR A 15 -7.58 -7.63 -13.60
C TYR A 15 -8.84 -6.89 -14.08
N PHE A 16 -9.20 -7.02 -15.37
CA PHE A 16 -10.40 -6.42 -15.96
C PHE A 16 -11.63 -7.34 -15.91
N GLN A 17 -11.47 -8.59 -15.48
CA GLN A 17 -12.59 -9.46 -15.13
C GLN A 17 -13.02 -9.21 -13.68
N VAL A 18 -14.30 -9.45 -13.36
CA VAL A 18 -14.83 -9.41 -11.99
C VAL A 18 -14.19 -10.55 -11.20
N ASP A 19 -13.02 -10.30 -10.62
CA ASP A 19 -12.34 -11.25 -9.74
C ASP A 19 -13.04 -11.21 -8.37
N PRO A 20 -13.60 -12.33 -7.89
CA PRO A 20 -14.39 -12.40 -6.67
C PRO A 20 -13.63 -12.02 -5.40
N HIS A 21 -12.29 -11.92 -5.45
CA HIS A 21 -11.48 -11.48 -4.32
C HIS A 21 -11.41 -9.97 -4.16
N TRP A 22 -11.83 -9.21 -5.18
CA TRP A 22 -11.88 -7.76 -5.13
C TRP A 22 -13.26 -7.29 -4.70
N GLN A 23 -13.30 -6.56 -3.59
CA GLN A 23 -14.51 -5.96 -3.06
C GLN A 23 -14.43 -4.45 -3.18
N ASN A 24 -15.43 -3.85 -3.83
CA ASN A 24 -15.59 -2.40 -3.85
C ASN A 24 -15.91 -1.92 -2.43
N VAL A 25 -15.23 -0.86 -1.99
CA VAL A 25 -15.39 -0.28 -0.66
C VAL A 25 -15.51 1.23 -0.76
N SER A 26 -16.10 1.84 0.26
CA SER A 26 -16.18 3.30 0.32
C SER A 26 -14.83 3.93 0.65
N ILE A 27 -14.67 5.22 0.35
CA ILE A 27 -13.44 5.95 0.67
C ILE A 27 -13.23 6.06 2.20
N GLU A 28 -14.32 6.09 2.98
CA GLU A 28 -14.29 6.08 4.43
C GLU A 28 -13.65 4.79 4.95
N LYS A 29 -13.90 3.64 4.30
CA LYS A 29 -13.23 2.39 4.66
C LYS A 29 -11.73 2.44 4.43
N ILE A 30 -11.29 3.12 3.36
CA ILE A 30 -9.86 3.35 3.09
C ILE A 30 -9.25 4.28 4.16
N ARG A 31 -9.97 5.32 4.60
CA ARG A 31 -9.55 6.19 5.71
C ARG A 31 -9.44 5.44 7.03
N GLU A 32 -10.43 4.61 7.35
CA GLU A 32 -10.43 3.77 8.56
C GLU A 32 -9.19 2.85 8.60
N LEU A 33 -8.82 2.24 7.47
CA LEU A 33 -7.60 1.43 7.36
C LEU A 33 -6.32 2.23 7.67
N GLU A 34 -6.24 3.47 7.17
CA GLU A 34 -5.10 4.35 7.46
C GLU A 34 -5.05 4.75 8.94
N GLU A 35 -6.20 5.08 9.54
CA GLU A 35 -6.32 5.43 10.95
C GLU A 35 -5.98 4.26 11.86
N MET A 36 -6.49 3.06 11.58
CA MET A 36 -6.13 1.83 12.27
C MET A 36 -4.62 1.61 12.25
N ARG A 37 -3.98 1.79 11.09
CA ARG A 37 -2.51 1.72 10.98
C ARG A 37 -1.82 2.79 11.82
N LYS A 38 -2.27 4.05 11.79
CA LYS A 38 -1.70 5.15 12.59
C LYS A 38 -1.80 4.85 14.09
N ARG A 39 -2.94 4.31 14.55
CA ARG A 39 -3.15 3.87 15.95
C ARG A 39 -2.21 2.72 16.32
N ASN A 40 -2.13 1.67 15.49
CA ASN A 40 -1.25 0.53 15.72
C ASN A 40 0.23 0.94 15.79
N ARG A 41 0.66 1.87 14.93
CA ARG A 41 2.04 2.40 14.95
C ARG A 41 2.36 3.19 16.23
N LYS A 42 1.38 3.89 16.82
CA LYS A 42 1.57 4.56 18.11
C LYS A 42 1.69 3.55 19.25
N TRP A 43 0.93 2.45 19.18
CA TRP A 43 0.99 1.37 20.17
C TRP A 43 2.31 0.58 20.13
N ASP A 44 2.92 0.44 18.94
CA ASP A 44 4.26 -0.17 18.72
C ASP A 44 5.43 0.60 19.38
N ARG A 45 5.16 1.65 20.16
CA ARG A 45 6.18 2.49 20.85
C ARG A 45 6.13 2.36 22.38
N SER A 46 5.51 1.31 22.90
CA SER A 46 5.43 1.10 24.35
C SER A 46 6.80 0.75 24.94
N ALA A 47 7.21 1.44 26.02
CA ALA A 47 8.46 1.19 26.73
C ALA A 47 8.50 -0.17 27.45
N LEU A 48 7.35 -0.79 27.67
CA LEU A 48 7.24 -2.12 28.28
C LEU A 48 7.25 -3.26 27.25
N ASP A 49 7.30 -2.95 25.95
CA ASP A 49 7.27 -3.95 24.88
C ASP A 49 8.65 -4.11 24.23
N ILE A 50 9.34 -5.21 24.52
CA ILE A 50 10.70 -5.50 24.04
C ILE A 50 10.78 -5.62 22.51
N SER A 51 9.65 -5.80 21.81
CA SER A 51 9.60 -5.93 20.35
C SER A 51 9.91 -4.63 19.60
N ASN A 52 10.03 -3.50 20.31
CA ASN A 52 10.42 -2.20 19.75
C ASN A 52 11.71 -1.66 20.40
N PRO A 53 12.46 -0.75 19.70
CA PRO A 53 13.75 -0.27 20.20
C PRO A 53 13.70 0.44 21.56
N LEU A 54 12.60 1.13 21.88
CA LEU A 54 12.43 1.83 23.15
C LEU A 54 12.22 0.82 24.29
N GLY A 55 11.41 -0.21 24.06
CA GLY A 55 11.21 -1.26 25.05
C GLY A 55 12.42 -2.17 25.22
N THR A 56 13.20 -2.42 24.16
CA THR A 56 14.51 -3.08 24.29
C THR A 56 15.45 -2.26 25.17
N PHE A 57 15.56 -0.96 24.93
CA PHE A 57 16.37 -0.07 25.76
C PHE A 57 15.91 -0.04 27.22
N THR A 58 14.59 0.06 27.44
CA THR A 58 13.99 0.10 28.77
C THR A 58 14.20 -1.21 29.53
N PHE A 59 14.08 -2.35 28.84
CA PHE A 59 14.37 -3.69 29.39
C PHE A 59 15.79 -3.78 29.92
N PHE A 60 16.79 -3.41 29.10
CA PHE A 60 18.18 -3.45 29.52
C PHE A 60 18.48 -2.47 30.64
N PHE A 61 17.92 -1.26 30.58
CA PHE A 61 18.18 -0.23 31.59
C PHE A 61 17.58 -0.59 32.94
N ILE A 62 16.29 -0.93 32.99
CA ILE A 62 15.61 -1.34 34.23
C ILE A 62 16.13 -2.68 34.71
N GLY A 63 16.33 -3.65 33.80
CA GLY A 63 16.90 -4.94 34.14
C GLY A 63 18.29 -4.81 34.77
N ALA A 64 19.19 -4.04 34.16
CA ALA A 64 20.51 -3.78 34.73
C ALA A 64 20.41 -3.08 36.08
N PHE A 65 19.57 -2.04 36.20
CA PHE A 65 19.39 -1.33 37.47
C PHE A 65 18.93 -2.25 38.60
N VAL A 66 17.92 -3.09 38.35
CA VAL A 66 17.37 -3.99 39.37
C VAL A 66 18.35 -5.12 39.71
N LEU A 67 19.09 -5.65 38.74
CA LEU A 67 20.13 -6.66 38.99
C LEU A 67 21.32 -6.09 39.77
N ILE A 68 21.74 -4.85 39.47
CA ILE A 68 22.79 -4.15 40.24
C ILE A 68 22.31 -3.90 41.67
N ALA A 69 21.07 -3.47 41.86
CA ALA A 69 20.50 -3.27 43.19
C ALA A 69 20.43 -4.58 43.99
N ALA A 70 19.99 -5.67 43.37
CA ALA A 70 19.96 -7.00 43.99
C ALA A 70 21.36 -7.49 44.39
N PHE A 71 22.36 -7.26 43.53
CA PHE A 71 23.74 -7.59 43.81
C PHE A 71 24.33 -6.77 44.96
N LEU A 72 24.13 -5.44 44.97
CA LEU A 72 24.61 -4.57 46.05
C LEU A 72 23.94 -4.90 47.39
N PHE A 73 22.64 -5.21 47.39
CA PHE A 73 21.92 -5.63 48.58
C PHE A 73 22.45 -6.95 49.14
N GLY A 74 22.73 -7.92 48.26
CA GLY A 74 23.39 -9.17 48.63
C GLY A 74 24.81 -8.95 49.17
N ALA A 75 25.57 -8.04 48.57
CA ALA A 75 26.94 -7.75 49.01
C ALA A 75 27.00 -7.16 50.43
N MET A 76 25.91 -6.55 50.94
CA MET A 76 25.83 -6.10 52.34
C MET A 76 25.81 -7.26 53.35
N SER A 77 25.59 -8.49 52.90
CA SER A 77 25.60 -9.69 53.75
C SER A 77 26.95 -10.40 53.82
N ASP A 78 27.98 -9.88 53.12
CA ASP A 78 29.33 -10.49 52.97
C ASP A 78 29.35 -11.94 52.46
N ASP A 79 28.21 -12.50 52.03
CA ASP A 79 28.08 -13.83 51.45
C ASP A 79 27.73 -13.76 49.95
N PHE A 80 28.62 -14.32 49.13
CA PHE A 80 28.41 -14.44 47.69
C PHE A 80 27.16 -15.27 47.35
N THR A 81 26.84 -16.28 48.16
CA THR A 81 25.69 -17.17 47.97
C THR A 81 24.39 -16.40 48.06
N VAL A 82 24.26 -15.50 49.03
CA VAL A 82 23.07 -14.65 49.21
C VAL A 82 22.90 -13.70 48.03
N SER A 83 24.00 -13.12 47.54
CA SER A 83 23.99 -12.27 46.34
C SER A 83 23.53 -13.02 45.09
N LEU A 84 24.01 -14.26 44.92
CA LEU A 84 23.62 -15.11 43.79
C LEU A 84 22.13 -15.48 43.84
N ILE A 85 21.62 -15.87 45.00
CA ILE A 85 20.20 -16.21 45.19
C ILE A 85 19.31 -15.03 44.82
N LEU A 86 19.61 -13.82 45.33
CA LEU A 86 18.83 -12.62 45.05
C LEU A 86 18.80 -12.27 43.55
N VAL A 87 19.94 -12.38 42.86
CA VAL A 87 20.02 -12.12 41.42
C VAL A 87 19.21 -13.15 40.62
N VAL A 88 19.28 -14.43 40.99
CA VAL A 88 18.55 -15.51 40.32
C VAL A 88 17.04 -15.35 40.53
N ASP A 89 16.58 -15.15 41.76
CA ASP A 89 15.16 -14.96 42.07
C ASP A 89 14.58 -13.74 41.36
N THR A 90 15.31 -12.63 41.40
CA THR A 90 14.95 -11.39 40.69
C THR A 90 14.82 -11.63 39.19
N SER A 91 15.75 -12.40 38.61
CA SER A 91 15.71 -12.75 37.19
C SER A 91 14.52 -13.66 36.85
N ILE A 92 14.22 -14.64 37.69
CA ILE A 92 13.07 -15.55 37.54
C ILE A 92 11.75 -14.78 37.61
N LEU A 93 11.66 -13.72 38.41
CA LEU A 93 10.47 -12.88 38.50
C LEU A 93 10.35 -11.88 37.33
N LEU A 94 11.45 -11.23 36.93
CA LEU A 94 11.44 -10.16 35.93
C LEU A 94 11.33 -10.68 34.49
N LEU A 95 12.04 -11.75 34.14
CA LEU A 95 12.09 -12.22 32.75
C LEU A 95 10.69 -12.62 32.23
N PRO A 96 9.90 -13.46 32.92
CA PRO A 96 8.58 -13.86 32.43
C PRO A 96 7.61 -12.68 32.29
N LEU A 97 7.69 -11.67 33.18
CA LEU A 97 6.86 -10.47 33.10
C LEU A 97 7.14 -9.66 31.83
N TRP A 98 8.40 -9.57 31.41
CA TRP A 98 8.77 -8.81 30.22
C TRP A 98 8.49 -9.55 28.90
N PHE A 99 8.65 -10.87 28.88
CA PHE A 99 8.38 -11.69 27.69
C PHE A 99 6.90 -12.01 27.50
N SER A 100 6.11 -12.11 28.58
CA SER A 100 4.65 -12.32 28.47
C SER A 100 3.89 -11.13 27.87
N GLY A 101 4.50 -9.93 27.89
CA GLY A 101 3.93 -8.70 27.32
C GLY A 101 4.23 -8.44 25.84
N MET A 102 4.93 -9.36 25.14
CA MET A 102 5.33 -9.17 23.74
C MET A 102 4.11 -9.10 22.80
N LYS A 103 3.99 -8.01 22.02
CA LYS A 103 2.92 -7.86 21.03
C LYS A 103 3.47 -7.99 19.62
N PHE A 104 2.91 -8.89 18.83
CA PHE A 104 3.23 -9.03 17.42
C PHE A 104 2.24 -8.24 16.56
N ILE A 105 2.66 -7.10 16.03
CA ILE A 105 1.84 -6.31 15.10
C ILE A 105 2.15 -6.73 13.68
N LEU A 106 1.11 -7.10 12.91
CA LEU A 106 1.23 -7.36 11.48
C LEU A 106 1.57 -6.06 10.74
N LYS A 107 2.84 -5.89 10.36
CA LYS A 107 3.31 -4.74 9.57
C LYS A 107 3.03 -5.03 8.09
N GLN A 108 2.05 -4.33 7.50
CA GLN A 108 1.78 -4.35 6.05
C GLN A 108 2.28 -3.05 5.40
N PRO A 109 3.60 -2.89 5.18
CA PRO A 109 4.17 -1.65 4.64
C PRO A 109 3.66 -1.36 3.22
N ASN A 110 3.51 -2.41 2.41
CA ASN A 110 3.10 -2.33 1.01
C ASN A 110 1.65 -1.85 0.84
N LEU A 111 0.69 -2.43 1.59
CA LEU A 111 -0.70 -2.01 1.55
C LEU A 111 -0.85 -0.53 1.94
N ALA A 112 -0.06 -0.07 2.90
CA ALA A 112 -0.16 1.31 3.34
C ALA A 112 0.37 2.33 2.34
N VAL A 113 1.40 1.99 1.57
CA VAL A 113 1.83 2.86 0.46
C VAL A 113 0.68 3.04 -0.53
N ARG A 114 -0.06 1.96 -0.83
CA ARG A 114 -1.23 1.99 -1.72
C ARG A 114 -2.38 2.80 -1.13
N VAL A 115 -2.78 2.53 0.11
CA VAL A 115 -3.85 3.26 0.82
C VAL A 115 -3.56 4.77 0.87
N ASN A 116 -2.35 5.16 1.26
CA ASN A 116 -1.96 6.56 1.33
C ASN A 116 -2.01 7.23 -0.05
N LEU A 117 -1.57 6.53 -1.10
CA LEU A 117 -1.61 7.07 -2.46
C LEU A 117 -3.06 7.20 -2.97
N ILE A 118 -3.93 6.23 -2.67
CA ILE A 118 -5.36 6.28 -3.02
C ILE A 118 -6.03 7.49 -2.35
N LEU A 119 -5.76 7.76 -1.07
CA LEU A 119 -6.33 8.91 -0.37
C LEU A 119 -5.90 10.23 -1.00
N LYS A 120 -4.61 10.39 -1.33
CA LYS A 120 -4.10 11.57 -2.04
C LYS A 120 -4.75 11.73 -3.41
N LEU A 121 -4.85 10.64 -4.17
CA LEU A 121 -5.45 10.68 -5.51
C LEU A 121 -6.97 10.90 -5.48
N PHE A 122 -7.63 10.50 -4.40
CA PHE A 122 -9.04 10.83 -4.17
C PHE A 122 -9.21 12.34 -3.94
N GLU A 123 -8.35 12.98 -3.15
CA GLU A 123 -8.36 14.43 -2.96
C GLU A 123 -8.15 15.17 -4.29
N GLU A 124 -7.15 14.75 -5.08
CA GLU A 124 -6.94 15.27 -6.44
C GLU A 124 -8.16 15.06 -7.33
N PHE A 125 -8.79 13.88 -7.26
CA PHE A 125 -10.00 13.58 -8.03
C PHE A 125 -11.18 14.47 -7.62
N GLN A 126 -11.36 14.79 -6.34
CA GLN A 126 -12.44 15.69 -5.89
C GLN A 126 -12.35 17.07 -6.56
N HIS A 127 -11.13 17.56 -6.82
CA HIS A 127 -10.92 18.82 -7.55
C HIS A 127 -11.16 18.71 -9.07
N LEU A 128 -11.05 17.50 -9.62
CA LEU A 128 -11.24 17.22 -11.04
C LEU A 128 -12.67 16.82 -11.39
N LYS A 129 -13.39 16.25 -10.42
CA LYS A 129 -14.66 15.53 -10.58
C LYS A 129 -15.70 16.38 -11.31
N GLN A 130 -16.33 15.79 -12.32
CA GLN A 130 -17.52 16.32 -12.98
C GLN A 130 -18.78 15.59 -12.50
N GLU A 131 -19.95 16.13 -12.82
CA GLU A 131 -21.24 15.54 -12.47
C GLU A 131 -21.36 14.11 -13.02
N GLY A 132 -21.87 13.19 -12.20
CA GLY A 132 -22.02 11.78 -12.56
C GLY A 132 -20.75 10.92 -12.49
N GLU A 133 -19.56 11.49 -12.34
CA GLU A 133 -18.33 10.70 -12.19
C GLU A 133 -18.19 10.16 -10.75
N GLU A 134 -17.72 8.92 -10.60
CA GLU A 134 -17.64 8.24 -9.31
C GLU A 134 -16.29 7.58 -9.08
N PHE A 135 -15.66 7.88 -7.94
CA PHE A 135 -14.44 7.21 -7.49
C PHE A 135 -14.78 5.94 -6.73
N LYS A 136 -14.31 4.78 -7.22
CA LYS A 136 -14.65 3.45 -6.70
C LYS A 136 -13.40 2.74 -6.18
N PRO A 137 -13.05 2.89 -4.89
CA PRO A 137 -11.99 2.11 -4.28
C PRO A 137 -12.37 0.62 -4.21
N ALA A 138 -11.37 -0.24 -4.30
CA ALA A 138 -11.54 -1.67 -4.12
C ALA A 138 -10.37 -2.28 -3.34
N LEU A 139 -10.66 -3.23 -2.46
CA LEU A 139 -9.69 -3.99 -1.69
C LEU A 139 -9.66 -5.43 -2.17
N MET A 140 -8.46 -6.01 -2.24
CA MET A 140 -8.31 -7.45 -2.40
C MET A 140 -8.22 -8.07 -1.01
N LEU A 141 -9.13 -8.98 -0.70
CA LEU A 141 -9.14 -9.68 0.58
C LEU A 141 -8.50 -11.07 0.43
N SER A 142 -7.62 -11.40 1.36
CA SER A 142 -7.09 -12.76 1.52
C SER A 142 -7.75 -13.41 2.73
N LYS A 143 -8.12 -14.68 2.61
CA LYS A 143 -8.51 -15.50 3.76
C LYS A 143 -7.27 -15.77 4.62
N GLY A 144 -7.31 -15.37 5.88
CA GLY A 144 -6.31 -15.72 6.88
C GLY A 144 -6.54 -17.10 7.47
N LYS A 145 -5.65 -17.51 8.39
CA LYS A 145 -5.96 -18.63 9.30
C LYS A 145 -7.05 -18.13 10.27
N GLU A 146 -8.06 -18.96 10.55
CA GLU A 146 -9.26 -18.65 11.36
C GLU A 146 -10.39 -17.85 10.69
N ASP A 147 -10.62 -18.01 9.38
CA ASP A 147 -11.76 -17.42 8.64
C ASP A 147 -11.85 -15.87 8.66
N LYS A 148 -10.85 -15.21 9.24
CA LYS A 148 -10.70 -13.75 9.22
C LYS A 148 -10.14 -13.32 7.87
N THR A 149 -10.81 -12.39 7.21
CA THR A 149 -10.32 -11.78 5.97
C THR A 149 -9.44 -10.59 6.28
N VAL A 150 -8.31 -10.50 5.58
CA VAL A 150 -7.38 -9.37 5.71
C VAL A 150 -7.16 -8.71 4.35
N PRO A 151 -7.16 -7.37 4.26
CA PRO A 151 -6.82 -6.70 3.04
C PRO A 151 -5.34 -6.92 2.73
N VAL A 152 -5.05 -7.25 1.48
CA VAL A 152 -3.68 -7.49 0.98
C VAL A 152 -3.31 -6.55 -0.16
N ASP A 153 -4.31 -6.00 -0.86
CA ASP A 153 -4.11 -5.05 -1.95
C ASP A 153 -5.24 -4.01 -1.98
N ALA A 154 -4.97 -2.87 -2.62
CA ALA A 154 -5.90 -1.78 -2.80
C ALA A 154 -5.71 -1.16 -4.18
N ARG A 155 -6.83 -0.96 -4.89
CA ARG A 155 -6.90 -0.27 -6.19
C ARG A 155 -8.11 0.65 -6.20
N PHE A 156 -8.29 1.42 -7.28
CA PHE A 156 -9.54 2.13 -7.52
C PHE A 156 -9.86 2.18 -9.01
N SER A 157 -11.12 2.39 -9.32
CA SER A 157 -11.60 2.75 -10.65
C SER A 157 -12.37 4.06 -10.60
N ILE A 158 -12.55 4.67 -11.77
CA ILE A 158 -13.40 5.83 -11.96
C ILE A 158 -14.49 5.43 -12.94
N GLY A 159 -15.74 5.54 -12.48
CA GLY A 159 -16.92 5.42 -13.31
C GLY A 159 -17.25 6.77 -13.94
N PHE A 160 -17.65 6.74 -15.21
CA PHE A 160 -18.14 7.89 -15.95
C PHE A 160 -19.66 7.78 -16.12
N PRO A 161 -20.38 8.91 -16.23
CA PRO A 161 -21.80 8.90 -16.57
C PRO A 161 -21.99 8.37 -18.00
N ASP A 162 -23.01 7.55 -18.20
CA ASP A 162 -23.44 7.00 -19.49
C ASP A 162 -22.30 6.57 -20.43
N PRO A 163 -21.43 5.62 -19.99
CA PRO A 163 -20.30 5.20 -20.80
C PRO A 163 -20.79 4.50 -22.09
N PRO A 164 -20.12 4.71 -23.24
CA PRO A 164 -20.44 4.03 -24.48
C PRO A 164 -20.43 2.50 -24.30
N GLU A 165 -21.30 1.80 -25.03
CA GLU A 165 -21.39 0.36 -24.91
C GLU A 165 -20.03 -0.30 -25.22
N GLY A 166 -19.55 -1.12 -24.27
CA GLY A 166 -18.25 -1.78 -24.38
C GLY A 166 -17.09 -1.03 -23.75
N PHE A 167 -17.25 0.21 -23.29
CA PHE A 167 -16.27 0.88 -22.46
C PHE A 167 -16.39 0.47 -20.99
N TYR A 168 -15.33 -0.07 -20.40
CA TYR A 168 -15.32 -0.53 -19.00
C TYR A 168 -14.99 0.58 -18.00
N GLY A 169 -14.50 1.73 -18.47
CA GLY A 169 -14.10 2.86 -17.65
C GLY A 169 -12.60 2.93 -17.40
N LEU A 170 -12.25 3.68 -16.35
CA LEU A 170 -10.87 3.94 -15.96
C LEU A 170 -10.50 3.11 -14.73
N GLN A 171 -9.42 2.34 -14.81
CA GLN A 171 -8.87 1.59 -13.68
C GLN A 171 -7.47 2.08 -13.34
N ALA A 172 -7.24 2.42 -12.08
CA ALA A 172 -5.93 2.77 -11.56
C ALA A 172 -5.24 1.57 -10.92
N GLN A 173 -3.94 1.42 -11.16
CA GLN A 173 -3.12 0.36 -10.60
C GLN A 173 -1.88 0.93 -9.91
N ILE A 174 -1.55 0.36 -8.75
CA ILE A 174 -0.40 0.76 -7.93
C ILE A 174 0.49 -0.46 -7.72
N ASN A 175 1.53 -0.56 -8.53
CA ASN A 175 2.58 -1.55 -8.37
C ASN A 175 3.65 -1.02 -7.40
N LEU A 176 4.35 -1.93 -6.72
CA LEU A 176 5.39 -1.57 -5.77
C LEU A 176 6.73 -2.10 -6.24
N ASN A 177 7.68 -1.20 -6.44
CA ASN A 177 9.05 -1.53 -6.81
C ASN A 177 9.92 -1.49 -5.56
N VAL A 178 10.55 -2.61 -5.23
CA VAL A 178 11.46 -2.70 -4.09
C VAL A 178 12.86 -2.40 -4.55
N VAL A 179 13.44 -1.29 -4.08
CA VAL A 179 14.82 -0.89 -4.35
C VAL A 179 15.54 -0.78 -3.02
N GLN A 180 16.61 -1.57 -2.83
CA GLN A 180 17.41 -1.59 -1.59
C GLN A 180 16.55 -1.77 -0.32
N GLY A 181 15.53 -2.63 -0.38
CA GLY A 181 14.62 -2.90 0.75
C GLY A 181 13.52 -1.85 0.96
N THR A 182 13.51 -0.76 0.20
CA THR A 182 12.45 0.26 0.25
C THR A 182 11.47 0.08 -0.91
N SER A 183 10.17 0.00 -0.60
CA SER A 183 9.10 -0.09 -1.59
C SER A 183 8.69 1.30 -2.10
N TYR A 184 8.77 1.52 -3.41
CA TYR A 184 8.33 2.74 -4.09
C TYR A 184 7.11 2.46 -4.97
N PRO A 185 6.08 3.34 -4.96
CA PRO A 185 4.93 3.16 -5.81
C PRO A 185 5.24 3.45 -7.28
N TYR A 186 4.74 2.60 -8.16
CA TYR A 186 4.65 2.82 -9.59
C TYR A 186 3.18 2.84 -9.99
N PHE A 187 2.70 4.05 -10.26
CA PHE A 187 1.29 4.33 -10.56
C PHE A 187 1.07 4.45 -12.06
N TYR A 188 -0.01 3.84 -12.54
CA TYR A 188 -0.52 4.00 -13.90
C TYR A 188 -2.04 3.81 -13.93
N CYS A 189 -2.62 4.36 -14.98
CA CYS A 189 -4.05 4.30 -15.27
C CYS A 189 -4.29 3.51 -16.54
N VAL A 190 -5.40 2.79 -16.60
CA VAL A 190 -5.81 2.01 -17.76
C VAL A 190 -7.24 2.34 -18.11
N LEU A 191 -7.45 2.86 -19.32
CA LEU A 191 -8.76 2.95 -19.94
C LEU A 191 -8.99 1.63 -20.67
N ALA A 192 -10.06 0.91 -20.34
CA ALA A 192 -10.28 -0.43 -20.86
C ALA A 192 -11.63 -0.52 -21.58
N ALA A 193 -11.67 -1.29 -22.66
CA ALA A 193 -12.88 -1.56 -23.42
C ALA A 193 -12.90 -3.00 -23.96
N LYS A 194 -14.06 -3.44 -24.44
CA LYS A 194 -14.21 -4.69 -25.20
C LYS A 194 -13.31 -4.67 -26.45
N PRO A 195 -12.84 -5.82 -26.92
CA PRO A 195 -12.20 -5.92 -28.23
C PRO A 195 -13.13 -5.41 -29.34
N GLY A 196 -12.57 -4.69 -30.31
CA GLY A 196 -13.30 -4.05 -31.40
C GLY A 196 -13.85 -2.67 -31.08
N PHE A 197 -13.62 -2.11 -29.88
CA PHE A 197 -14.10 -0.77 -29.52
C PHE A 197 -13.37 0.35 -30.27
N GLY A 198 -12.13 0.10 -30.72
CA GLY A 198 -11.33 1.09 -31.44
C GLY A 198 -10.64 2.10 -30.53
N LEU A 199 -10.19 1.68 -29.33
CA LEU A 199 -9.51 2.58 -28.38
C LEU A 199 -8.24 3.24 -28.98
N SER A 200 -7.61 2.59 -29.95
CA SER A 200 -6.41 3.10 -30.63
C SER A 200 -6.61 4.48 -31.26
N GLN A 201 -7.82 4.81 -31.73
CA GLN A 201 -8.14 6.10 -32.37
C GLN A 201 -8.04 7.27 -31.39
N PHE A 202 -8.37 7.04 -30.12
CA PHE A 202 -8.34 8.08 -29.08
C PHE A 202 -6.92 8.40 -28.60
N LYS A 203 -5.95 7.51 -28.84
CA LYS A 203 -4.56 7.68 -28.37
C LYS A 203 -3.94 9.01 -28.80
N ALA A 204 -4.18 9.43 -30.04
CA ALA A 204 -3.61 10.67 -30.59
C ALA A 204 -4.34 11.93 -30.10
N GLU A 205 -5.58 11.80 -29.65
CA GLU A 205 -6.41 12.91 -29.21
C GLU A 205 -6.23 13.23 -27.71
N ILE A 206 -5.78 12.25 -26.92
CA ILE A 206 -5.49 12.45 -25.50
C ILE A 206 -4.33 13.45 -25.34
N LYS A 207 -4.61 14.59 -24.72
CA LYS A 207 -3.62 15.63 -24.45
C LYS A 207 -2.65 15.18 -23.36
N LEU A 208 -1.49 14.68 -23.77
CA LEU A 208 -0.45 14.23 -22.85
C LEU A 208 0.28 15.39 -22.16
N LYS A 209 0.63 15.20 -20.89
CA LYS A 209 1.49 16.08 -20.12
C LYS A 209 2.96 15.63 -20.23
N PRO A 210 3.95 16.51 -19.97
CA PRO A 210 5.35 16.12 -19.95
C PRO A 210 5.60 14.90 -19.05
N LYS A 211 6.36 13.93 -19.55
CA LYS A 211 6.69 12.66 -18.86
C LYS A 211 5.51 11.71 -18.65
N VAL A 212 4.34 11.98 -19.23
CA VAL A 212 3.22 11.03 -19.33
C VAL A 212 3.19 10.47 -20.75
N ILE A 213 3.03 9.16 -20.87
CA ILE A 213 2.86 8.47 -22.14
C ILE A 213 1.57 7.66 -22.12
N CYS A 214 0.99 7.47 -23.30
CA CYS A 214 -0.16 6.62 -23.54
C CYS A 214 0.24 5.50 -24.51
N GLU A 215 0.01 4.26 -24.12
CA GLU A 215 0.31 3.07 -24.92
C GLU A 215 -0.96 2.28 -25.18
N PHE A 216 -1.20 1.93 -26.43
CA PHE A 216 -2.28 1.03 -26.80
C PHE A 216 -1.79 -0.41 -26.69
N GLN A 217 -2.59 -1.25 -26.04
CA GLN A 217 -2.38 -2.70 -26.01
C GLN A 217 -3.73 -3.38 -26.24
N GLU A 218 -3.70 -4.52 -26.90
CA GLU A 218 -4.88 -5.31 -27.20
C GLU A 218 -4.56 -6.79 -26.99
N ASP A 219 -5.52 -7.52 -26.46
CA ASP A 219 -5.53 -8.98 -26.39
C ASP A 219 -6.95 -9.46 -26.72
N SER A 220 -7.11 -10.76 -26.93
CA SER A 220 -8.37 -11.49 -27.14
C SER A 220 -9.52 -11.15 -26.17
N LYS A 221 -9.23 -10.50 -25.04
CA LYS A 221 -10.20 -10.18 -23.99
C LYS A 221 -10.54 -8.70 -23.85
N ALA A 222 -9.63 -7.79 -24.23
CA ALA A 222 -9.83 -6.35 -24.05
C ALA A 222 -8.86 -5.53 -24.89
N GLU A 223 -9.32 -4.35 -25.30
CA GLU A 223 -8.46 -3.25 -25.73
C GLU A 223 -8.19 -2.34 -24.53
N VAL A 224 -6.96 -1.82 -24.43
CA VAL A 224 -6.60 -0.90 -23.35
C VAL A 224 -5.69 0.24 -23.82
N LEU A 225 -5.90 1.42 -23.24
CA LEU A 225 -4.95 2.52 -23.26
C LEU A 225 -4.30 2.65 -21.88
N VAL A 226 -3.00 2.46 -21.84
CA VAL A 226 -2.17 2.51 -20.63
C VAL A 226 -1.54 3.89 -20.53
N ILE A 227 -1.99 4.66 -19.55
CA ILE A 227 -1.49 6.01 -19.28
C ILE A 227 -0.54 5.91 -18.09
N ARG A 228 0.75 6.12 -18.35
CA ARG A 228 1.82 5.90 -17.37
C ARG A 228 2.93 6.93 -17.49
N GLN A 229 3.78 6.98 -16.48
CA GLN A 229 5.00 7.75 -16.55
C GLN A 229 5.96 7.18 -17.62
N TYR A 230 6.60 8.08 -18.37
CA TYR A 230 7.74 7.75 -19.22
C TYR A 230 8.91 7.24 -18.37
N THR A 231 9.40 6.05 -18.72
CA THR A 231 10.52 5.40 -18.04
C THR A 231 11.70 5.27 -19.00
N THR A 232 12.92 5.31 -18.46
CA THR A 232 14.15 4.97 -19.18
C THR A 232 14.82 3.78 -18.51
N ARG A 233 15.84 3.17 -19.14
CA ARG A 233 16.63 2.10 -18.52
C ARG A 233 17.27 2.47 -17.17
N LYS A 234 17.36 3.77 -16.84
CA LYS A 234 17.96 4.27 -15.60
C LYS A 234 16.97 5.05 -14.71
N SER A 235 15.72 5.27 -15.13
CA SER A 235 14.79 6.15 -14.41
C SER A 235 13.32 5.80 -14.61
N GLY A 236 12.49 6.22 -13.66
CA GLY A 236 11.04 6.02 -13.72
C GLY A 236 10.51 4.74 -13.05
N TYR A 237 11.33 4.12 -12.21
CA TYR A 237 10.92 3.03 -11.32
C TYR A 237 10.07 3.49 -10.12
N HIS A 238 9.82 4.79 -10.00
CA HIS A 238 9.00 5.40 -8.95
C HIS A 238 8.22 6.56 -9.55
N THR A 239 6.92 6.57 -9.31
CA THR A 239 6.02 7.66 -9.67
C THR A 239 5.82 8.55 -8.45
N LYS A 240 6.36 9.78 -8.50
CA LYS A 240 6.17 10.78 -7.43
C LYS A 240 4.72 11.25 -7.37
N ASP A 241 4.26 11.69 -6.21
CA ASP A 241 2.88 12.18 -5.98
C ASP A 241 2.37 13.13 -7.09
N ARG A 242 3.16 14.17 -7.43
CA ARG A 242 2.80 15.10 -8.51
C ARG A 242 2.60 14.38 -9.85
N GLN A 243 3.47 13.43 -10.19
CA GLN A 243 3.35 12.67 -11.43
C GLN A 243 2.14 11.73 -11.39
N CYS A 244 1.79 11.17 -10.23
CA CYS A 244 0.56 10.39 -10.06
C CYS A 244 -0.68 11.25 -10.34
N ALA A 245 -0.72 12.48 -9.83
CA ALA A 245 -1.80 13.42 -10.07
C ALA A 245 -1.91 13.80 -11.56
N GLU A 246 -0.79 14.05 -12.25
CA GLU A 246 -0.79 14.32 -13.70
C GLU A 246 -1.26 13.11 -14.51
N ILE A 247 -0.84 11.90 -14.16
CA ILE A 247 -1.31 10.66 -14.81
C ILE A 247 -2.82 10.51 -14.63
N LEU A 248 -3.32 10.72 -13.40
CA LEU A 248 -4.74 10.63 -13.10
C LEU A 248 -5.54 11.67 -13.91
N ARG A 249 -5.07 12.92 -13.95
CA ARG A 249 -5.72 14.00 -14.72
C ARG A 249 -5.83 13.66 -16.20
N VAL A 250 -4.71 13.24 -16.82
CA VAL A 250 -4.69 12.83 -18.24
C VAL A 250 -5.62 11.64 -18.47
N ALA A 251 -5.69 10.70 -17.54
CA ALA A 251 -6.55 9.53 -17.67
C ALA A 251 -8.04 9.84 -17.52
N VAL A 252 -8.41 10.72 -16.60
CA VAL A 252 -9.80 11.18 -16.43
C VAL A 252 -10.24 11.99 -17.66
N GLU A 253 -9.40 12.91 -18.14
CA GLU A 253 -9.67 13.68 -19.37
C GLU A 253 -9.80 12.75 -20.60
N GLY A 254 -8.94 11.73 -20.70
CA GLY A 254 -9.02 10.71 -21.75
C GLY A 254 -10.30 9.87 -21.68
N GLY A 255 -10.74 9.49 -20.47
CA GLY A 255 -12.01 8.79 -20.28
C GLY A 255 -13.22 9.64 -20.68
N ARG A 256 -13.23 10.93 -20.32
CA ARG A 256 -14.26 11.89 -20.77
C ARG A 256 -14.31 12.02 -22.28
N LEU A 257 -13.14 12.11 -22.92
CA LEU A 257 -13.05 12.18 -24.38
C LEU A 257 -13.70 10.96 -25.04
N ILE A 258 -13.42 9.76 -24.52
CA ILE A 258 -14.03 8.51 -25.00
C ILE A 258 -15.54 8.54 -24.78
N CYS A 259 -16.02 8.96 -23.60
CA CYS A 259 -17.45 9.05 -23.31
C CYS A 259 -18.18 10.11 -24.16
N SER A 260 -17.49 11.18 -24.57
CA SER A 260 -18.08 12.25 -25.37
C SER A 260 -18.29 11.91 -26.84
N LYS A 261 -17.71 10.80 -27.34
CA LYS A 261 -17.84 10.36 -28.73
C LYS A 261 -18.52 9.00 -28.78
N PRO A 262 -19.50 8.78 -29.68
CA PRO A 262 -20.00 7.44 -29.92
C PRO A 262 -18.85 6.57 -30.45
N ALA A 263 -18.73 5.34 -29.93
CA ALA A 263 -17.86 4.34 -30.52
C ALA A 263 -18.36 4.02 -31.94
N SER A 264 -17.46 4.09 -32.91
CA SER A 264 -17.70 3.88 -34.34
C SER A 264 -18.12 2.45 -34.65
#